data_AF-A0A059L9E9-F1
#
_entry.id   AF-A0A059L9E9-F1
#
_cell.length_a   1.000
_cell.length_b   1.000
_cell.length_c   1.000
_cell.angle_alpha   90.00
_cell.angle_beta   90.00
_cell.angle_gamma   90.00
#
_symmetry.space_group_name_H-M   'P 1'
#
loop_
_entity.id
_entity.type
_entity.pdbx_description
1 polymer ?
#
loop_
_entity_poly.entity_id
_entity_poly.type
_entity_poly.pdbx_seq_one_letter_code
_entity_poly.pdbx_strand_id
1 'polypeptide(L)'
;MPGKKTPAGDQSPVRLSTWDDEVAEKSLDAEAFSSPPELTNAELVHLRVRVIALENLVIALLTQGSDQQLAVAREMAAYISPRPGFTQHPLTIHAAAQMSDSVDRAERFRKRSKPQA
;
A
#
# COMPACT_ATOMS: atom_id res chain seq x y z
N MET A 1 17.20 51.22 18.42
CA MET A 1 16.05 50.31 18.60
C MET A 1 14.80 51.04 18.13
N PRO A 2 13.77 50.38 17.56
CA PRO A 2 13.67 49.08 16.86
C PRO A 2 13.10 49.32 15.42
N GLY A 3 12.85 48.36 14.53
CA GLY A 3 12.72 46.92 14.68
C GLY A 3 12.72 46.21 13.32
N LYS A 4 13.15 44.95 13.38
CA LYS A 4 13.03 43.89 12.38
C LYS A 4 11.63 43.80 11.79
N LYS A 5 11.53 43.54 10.48
CA LYS A 5 10.63 42.52 9.92
C LYS A 5 11.27 41.86 8.69
N THR A 6 11.86 40.70 8.90
CA THR A 6 11.86 39.61 7.92
C THR A 6 10.41 39.21 7.65
N PRO A 7 10.08 38.73 6.45
CA PRO A 7 9.26 37.52 6.43
C PRO A 7 9.79 36.47 5.46
N ALA A 8 9.80 35.24 5.98
CA ALA A 8 9.55 33.98 5.29
C ALA A 8 10.28 33.80 3.95
N GLY A 9 11.42 33.12 3.91
CA GLY A 9 11.38 31.68 4.19
C GLY A 9 10.48 31.04 3.14
N ASP A 10 10.93 31.08 1.88
CA ASP A 10 10.34 30.36 0.76
C ASP A 10 10.60 28.87 1.01
N GLN A 11 9.84 28.32 1.96
CA GLN A 11 9.70 26.90 2.16
C GLN A 11 8.91 26.41 0.96
N SER A 12 9.64 26.16 -0.12
CA SER A 12 9.16 25.32 -1.21
C SER A 12 8.53 24.11 -0.55
N PRO A 13 7.19 23.92 -0.65
CA PRO A 13 6.57 22.78 -0.02
C PRO A 13 7.27 21.56 -0.58
N VAL A 14 7.81 20.73 0.31
CA VAL A 14 8.43 19.45 0.01
C VAL A 14 7.49 18.77 -1.00
N ARG A 15 7.94 18.69 -2.26
CA ARG A 15 7.23 17.95 -3.30
C ARG A 15 7.23 16.50 -2.84
N LEU A 16 6.15 16.12 -2.18
CA LEU A 16 5.91 14.77 -1.71
C LEU A 16 5.67 13.92 -2.95
N SER A 17 6.78 13.41 -3.51
CA SER A 17 6.83 12.45 -4.60
C SER A 17 6.20 12.95 -5.91
N THR A 18 7.05 13.15 -6.91
CA THR A 18 6.68 13.26 -8.34
C THR A 18 5.92 12.01 -8.80
N TRP A 19 4.61 12.00 -8.50
CA TRP A 19 3.58 11.21 -9.18
C TRP A 19 2.78 12.11 -10.14
N ASP A 20 3.33 13.26 -10.53
CA ASP A 20 2.78 14.10 -11.60
C ASP A 20 2.93 13.31 -12.92
N ASP A 21 1.91 12.50 -13.21
CA ASP A 21 1.28 12.02 -14.45
C ASP A 21 2.01 12.05 -15.83
N GLU A 22 3.25 12.51 -15.96
CA GLU A 22 3.92 12.65 -17.25
C GLU A 22 4.68 11.39 -17.70
N VAL A 23 4.87 10.40 -16.82
CA VAL A 23 5.61 9.16 -17.14
C VAL A 23 4.71 7.91 -17.16
N ALA A 24 3.48 8.01 -16.65
CA ALA A 24 2.58 6.85 -16.53
C ALA A 24 2.02 6.38 -17.88
N GLU A 25 1.82 7.29 -18.84
CA GLU A 25 1.25 6.99 -20.17
C GLU A 25 2.23 6.23 -21.09
N LYS A 26 3.52 6.13 -20.75
CA LYS A 26 4.55 5.63 -21.68
C LYS A 26 5.38 4.43 -21.21
N SER A 27 5.13 3.87 -20.03
CA SER A 27 6.04 2.85 -19.46
C SER A 27 5.36 1.58 -18.95
N LEU A 28 4.06 1.42 -19.12
CA LEU A 28 3.40 0.15 -18.86
C LEU A 28 3.17 -0.53 -20.21
N ASP A 29 4.25 -1.05 -20.80
CA ASP A 29 4.12 -1.98 -21.93
C ASP A 29 3.14 -3.08 -21.49
N ALA A 30 2.01 -3.21 -22.19
CA ALA A 30 1.03 -4.25 -21.89
C ALA A 30 1.67 -5.65 -21.92
N GLU A 31 2.73 -5.82 -22.73
CA GLU A 31 3.62 -6.98 -22.75
C GLU A 31 4.27 -7.30 -21.39
N ALA A 32 4.69 -6.30 -20.62
CA ALA A 32 5.37 -6.49 -19.34
C ALA A 32 4.44 -7.07 -18.26
N PHE A 33 3.12 -6.86 -18.39
CA PHE A 33 2.11 -7.50 -17.54
C PHE A 33 1.73 -8.90 -18.03
N SER A 34 1.75 -9.16 -19.34
CA SER A 34 1.47 -10.50 -19.89
C SER A 34 2.63 -11.48 -19.73
N SER A 35 3.86 -10.97 -19.73
CA SER A 35 5.10 -11.74 -19.63
C SER A 35 6.02 -11.07 -18.62
N PRO A 36 5.86 -11.37 -17.30
CA PRO A 36 6.72 -10.80 -16.29
C PRO A 36 8.19 -11.15 -16.60
N PRO A 37 9.13 -10.20 -16.42
CA PRO A 37 10.53 -10.44 -16.72
C PRO A 37 11.07 -11.60 -15.87
N GLU A 38 11.93 -12.42 -16.47
CA GLU A 38 12.67 -13.43 -15.72
C GLU A 38 13.62 -12.75 -14.73
N LEU A 39 13.40 -12.97 -13.43
CA LEU A 39 14.21 -12.41 -12.36
C LEU A 39 15.24 -13.44 -11.88
N THR A 40 16.45 -12.98 -11.57
CA THR A 40 17.44 -13.79 -10.88
C THR A 40 17.00 -14.11 -9.44
N ASN A 41 17.56 -15.16 -8.85
CA ASN A 41 17.28 -15.50 -7.44
C ASN A 41 17.57 -14.34 -6.48
N ALA A 42 18.63 -13.56 -6.73
CA ALA A 42 18.97 -12.41 -5.90
C ALA A 42 17.90 -11.32 -5.97
N GLU A 43 17.39 -11.04 -7.18
CA GLU A 43 16.31 -10.08 -7.40
C GLU A 43 14.99 -10.55 -6.78
N LEU A 44 14.66 -11.85 -6.88
CA LEU A 44 13.49 -12.43 -6.22
C LEU A 44 13.58 -12.30 -4.69
N VAL A 45 14.75 -12.55 -4.10
CA VAL A 45 14.97 -12.38 -2.66
C VAL A 45 14.80 -10.90 -2.27
N HIS A 46 15.38 -9.97 -3.02
CA HIS A 46 15.21 -8.54 -2.77
C HIS A 46 13.75 -8.10 -2.90
N LEU A 47 13.03 -8.57 -3.93
CA LEU A 47 11.62 -8.27 -4.13
C LEU A 47 10.79 -8.80 -2.96
N ARG A 48 11.06 -10.03 -2.51
CA ARG A 48 10.39 -10.62 -1.33
C ARG A 48 10.62 -9.78 -0.08
N VAL A 49 11.86 -9.35 0.19
CA VAL A 49 12.17 -8.50 1.36
C VAL A 49 11.40 -7.18 1.28
N ARG A 50 11.34 -6.55 0.09
CA ARG A 50 10.59 -5.30 -0.12
C ARG A 50 9.09 -5.50 0.10
N VAL A 51 8.51 -6.58 -0.41
CA VAL A 51 7.08 -6.89 -0.22
C VAL A 51 6.75 -7.12 1.26
N ILE A 52 7.59 -7.87 1.98
CA ILE A 52 7.42 -8.08 3.43
C ILE A 52 7.48 -6.75 4.18
N ALA A 53 8.41 -5.85 3.82
CA ALA A 53 8.52 -4.54 4.44
C ALA A 53 7.28 -3.67 4.17
N LEU A 54 6.79 -3.66 2.91
CA LEU A 54 5.59 -2.92 2.52
C LEU A 54 4.35 -3.44 3.24
N GLU A 55 4.18 -4.75 3.34
CA GLU A 55 3.06 -5.38 4.05
C GLU A 55 3.05 -4.97 5.53
N ASN A 56 4.21 -5.03 6.20
CA ASN A 56 4.32 -4.61 7.60
C ASN A 56 4.04 -3.11 7.77
N LEU A 57 4.47 -2.27 6.82
CA LEU A 57 4.16 -0.84 6.84
C LEU A 57 2.65 -0.59 6.67
N VAL A 58 2.00 -1.29 5.74
CA VAL A 58 0.54 -1.21 5.54
C VAL A 58 -0.20 -1.64 6.81
N ILE A 59 0.21 -2.73 7.47
CA ILE A 59 -0.38 -3.16 8.74
C ILE A 59 -0.20 -2.09 9.82
N ALA A 60 0.98 -1.47 9.91
CA ALA A 60 1.22 -0.39 10.88
C ALA A 60 0.35 0.85 10.62
N LEU A 61 0.12 1.19 9.35
CA LEU A 61 -0.78 2.27 8.95
C LEU A 61 -2.25 1.92 9.27
N LEU A 62 -2.70 0.72 8.90
CA LEU A 62 -4.05 0.23 9.21
C LEU A 62 -4.30 0.15 10.72
N THR A 63 -3.28 -0.19 11.52
CA THR A 63 -3.39 -0.22 12.99
C THR A 63 -3.76 1.15 13.55
N GLN A 64 -3.33 2.24 12.91
CA GLN A 64 -3.66 3.61 13.32
C GLN A 64 -4.92 4.16 12.62
N GLY A 65 -5.46 3.42 11.66
CA GLY A 65 -6.64 3.79 10.89
C GLY A 65 -7.94 3.73 11.69
N SER A 66 -8.93 4.49 11.23
CA SER A 66 -10.30 4.43 11.73
C SER A 66 -10.99 3.12 11.33
N ASP A 67 -12.05 2.75 12.03
CA ASP A 67 -12.79 1.52 11.71
C ASP A 67 -13.38 1.56 10.29
N GLN A 68 -13.73 2.75 9.78
CA GLN A 68 -14.13 2.95 8.39
C GLN A 68 -13.00 2.63 7.40
N GLN A 69 -11.76 3.03 7.68
CA GLN A 69 -10.62 2.72 6.81
C GLN A 69 -10.34 1.21 6.75
N LEU A 70 -10.52 0.51 7.86
CA LEU A 70 -10.42 -0.96 7.89
C LEU A 70 -11.57 -1.61 7.10
N ALA A 71 -12.80 -1.09 7.23
CA ALA A 71 -13.95 -1.57 6.47
C ALA A 71 -13.73 -1.42 4.95
N VAL A 72 -13.26 -0.25 4.51
CA VAL A 72 -12.91 0.00 3.10
C VAL A 72 -11.84 -0.97 2.61
N ALA A 73 -10.80 -1.24 3.40
CA ALA A 73 -9.77 -2.20 3.02
C ALA A 73 -10.33 -3.63 2.83
N ARG A 74 -11.29 -4.05 3.66
CA ARG A 74 -12.01 -5.33 3.49
C ARG A 74 -12.91 -5.33 2.26
N GLU A 75 -13.61 -4.24 1.99
CA GLU A 75 -14.42 -4.08 0.78
C GLU A 75 -13.57 -4.17 -0.48
N MET A 76 -12.38 -3.56 -0.48
CA MET A 76 -11.44 -3.67 -1.59
C MET A 76 -10.97 -5.12 -1.81
N ALA A 77 -10.72 -5.87 -0.73
CA ALA A 77 -10.40 -7.30 -0.83
C ALA A 77 -11.57 -8.12 -1.43
N ALA A 78 -12.80 -7.81 -1.03
CA ALA A 78 -14.00 -8.44 -1.60
C ALA A 78 -14.19 -8.07 -3.08
N TYR A 79 -13.84 -6.84 -3.48
CA TYR A 79 -13.98 -6.37 -4.86
C TYR A 79 -13.08 -7.12 -5.85
N ILE A 80 -11.84 -7.42 -5.44
CA ILE A 80 -10.87 -8.15 -6.28
C ILE A 80 -11.02 -9.68 -6.16
N SER A 81 -11.84 -10.15 -5.22
CA SER A 81 -12.19 -11.57 -5.13
C SER A 81 -13.06 -11.98 -6.33
N PRO A 82 -12.96 -13.23 -6.81
CA PRO A 82 -13.78 -13.69 -7.92
C PRO A 82 -15.27 -13.59 -7.61
N ARG A 83 -16.03 -12.96 -8.52
CA ARG A 83 -17.49 -12.91 -8.43
C ARG A 83 -18.11 -14.23 -8.89
N PRO A 84 -19.25 -14.66 -8.31
CA PRO A 84 -19.99 -15.81 -8.82
C PRO A 84 -20.26 -15.66 -10.33
N GLY A 85 -19.92 -16.69 -11.10
CA GLY A 85 -20.11 -16.70 -12.56
C GLY A 85 -18.95 -16.14 -13.40
N PHE A 86 -17.85 -15.67 -12.79
CA PHE A 86 -16.64 -15.24 -13.50
C PHE A 86 -15.49 -16.23 -13.31
N THR A 87 -14.57 -16.29 -14.28
CA THR A 87 -13.38 -17.14 -14.20
C THR A 87 -12.52 -16.75 -13.00
N GLN A 88 -12.23 -17.72 -12.15
CA GLN A 88 -11.36 -17.53 -11.00
C GLN A 88 -9.90 -17.46 -11.44
N HIS A 89 -9.21 -16.37 -11.13
CA HIS A 89 -7.77 -16.28 -11.25
C HIS A 89 -7.11 -16.58 -9.89
N PRO A 90 -6.28 -17.63 -9.77
CA PRO A 90 -5.65 -17.98 -8.48
C PRO A 90 -4.93 -16.81 -7.81
N LEU A 91 -4.27 -15.95 -8.60
CA LEU A 91 -3.54 -14.80 -8.09
C LEU A 91 -4.44 -13.74 -7.44
N THR A 92 -5.65 -13.50 -7.97
CA THR A 92 -6.57 -12.51 -7.39
C THR A 92 -7.20 -13.02 -6.10
N ILE A 93 -7.45 -14.33 -6.00
CA ILE A 93 -7.87 -14.99 -4.75
C ILE A 93 -6.79 -14.81 -3.68
N HIS A 94 -5.54 -15.11 -4.00
CA HIS A 94 -4.43 -14.96 -3.06
C HIS A 94 -4.25 -13.50 -2.64
N ALA A 95 -4.35 -12.55 -3.58
CA ALA A 95 -4.26 -11.12 -3.25
C ALA A 95 -5.38 -10.67 -2.28
N ALA A 96 -6.63 -11.07 -2.54
CA ALA A 96 -7.75 -10.76 -1.65
C ALA A 96 -7.56 -11.34 -0.24
N ALA A 97 -7.06 -12.57 -0.15
CA ALA A 97 -6.76 -13.21 1.13
C ALA A 97 -5.67 -12.46 1.90
N GLN A 98 -4.59 -12.03 1.22
CA GLN A 98 -3.51 -11.26 1.84
C GLN A 98 -3.96 -9.90 2.35
N MET A 99 -4.83 -9.22 1.61
CA MET A 99 -5.44 -7.96 2.05
C MET A 99 -6.28 -8.17 3.31
N SER A 100 -7.08 -9.25 3.35
CA SER A 100 -7.92 -9.58 4.51
C SER A 100 -7.09 -9.91 5.75
N ASP A 101 -6.02 -10.70 5.62
CA ASP A 101 -5.12 -11.01 6.74
C ASP A 101 -4.38 -9.76 7.24
N SER A 102 -3.99 -8.84 6.33
CA SER A 102 -3.38 -7.56 6.73
C SER A 102 -4.30 -6.74 7.65
N VAL A 103 -5.60 -6.68 7.33
CA VAL A 103 -6.59 -6.00 8.19
C VAL A 103 -6.77 -6.76 9.51
N ASP A 104 -6.88 -8.09 9.49
CA ASP A 104 -7.02 -8.91 10.70
C ASP A 104 -5.81 -8.73 11.64
N ARG A 105 -4.60 -8.69 11.08
CA ARG A 105 -3.37 -8.41 11.83
C ARG A 105 -3.39 -7.02 12.44
N ALA A 106 -3.78 -6.00 11.69
CA ALA A 106 -3.89 -4.64 12.20
C ALA A 106 -4.88 -4.55 13.38
N GLU A 107 -6.05 -5.19 13.29
CA GLU A 107 -7.01 -5.26 14.40
C GLU A 107 -6.44 -5.96 15.63
N ARG A 108 -5.71 -7.08 15.44
CA ARG A 108 -5.03 -7.78 16.54
C ARG A 108 -3.99 -6.88 17.21
N PHE A 109 -3.22 -6.11 16.45
CA PHE A 109 -2.26 -5.15 17.01
C PHE A 109 -2.97 -4.02 17.77
N ARG A 110 -4.07 -3.46 17.22
CA ARG A 110 -4.91 -2.45 17.91
C ARG A 110 -5.44 -2.95 19.25
N LYS A 111 -5.87 -4.22 19.32
CA LYS A 111 -6.38 -4.84 20.55
C LYS A 111 -5.27 -5.01 21.60
N ARG A 112 -4.05 -5.36 21.17
CA ARG A 112 -2.88 -5.49 22.07
C ARG A 112 -2.34 -4.15 22.56
N SER A 113 -2.48 -3.08 21.77
CA SER A 113 -1.96 -1.76 22.13
C SER A 113 -2.91 -0.93 22.99
N LYS A 114 -4.20 -1.26 23.05
CA LYS A 114 -5.13 -0.68 24.03
C LYS A 114 -4.74 -1.19 25.43
N PRO A 115 -4.46 -0.30 26.41
CA PRO A 115 -4.19 -0.74 27.77
C PRO A 115 -5.40 -1.50 28.33
N GLN A 116 -5.16 -2.64 28.99
CA GLN A 116 -6.20 -3.32 29.76
C GLN A 116 -6.69 -2.35 30.85
N ALA A 117 -7.96 -1.97 30.77
CA ALA A 117 -8.66 -1.24 31.82
C ALA A 117 -9.10 -2.20 32.93
#